data_AF-A0A4Q9VQQ5-F1
#
_entry.id   AF-A0A4Q9VQQ5-F1
#
_cell.length_a   1.000
_cell.length_b   1.000
_cell.length_c   1.000
_cell.angle_alpha   90.00
_cell.angle_beta   90.00
_cell.angle_gamma   90.00
#
_symmetry.space_group_name_H-M   'P 1'
#
loop_
_entity.id
_entity.type
_entity.pdbx_description
1 polymer ?
#
loop_
_entity_poly.entity_id
_entity_poly.type
_entity_poly.pdbx_seq_one_letter_code
_entity_poly.pdbx_strand_id
1 'polypeptide(L)' 'MDVLIFLIPIALGLGLLGLFAFMWSLRAGQYEDLEGAKWRILDDDDLPGPPRPKPDDAAPRDPR' A
#
# COMPACT_ATOMS: atom_id res chain seq x y z
N MET A 1 -26.70 -29.97 -24.46
CA MET A 1 -26.76 -30.01 -22.97
C MET A 1 -25.43 -30.44 -22.36
N ASP A 2 -24.47 -30.89 -23.17
CA ASP A 2 -23.15 -31.38 -22.75
C ASP A 2 -22.22 -30.29 -22.21
N VAL A 3 -22.37 -29.04 -22.66
CA VAL A 3 -21.50 -27.95 -22.23
C VAL A 3 -21.65 -27.64 -20.73
N LEU A 4 -22.85 -27.84 -20.17
CA LEU A 4 -23.12 -27.61 -18.75
C LEU A 4 -22.37 -28.62 -17.88
N ILE A 5 -22.15 -29.84 -18.36
CA ILE A 5 -21.38 -30.88 -17.66
C ILE A 5 -19.94 -30.43 -17.41
N PHE A 6 -19.37 -29.60 -18.30
CA PHE A 6 -18.04 -29.03 -18.13
C PHE A 6 -18.07 -27.68 -17.40
N LEU A 7 -19.04 -26.80 -17.71
CA LEU A 7 -19.12 -25.48 -17.11
C LEU A 7 -19.39 -25.51 -15.60
N ILE A 8 -20.25 -26.41 -15.14
CA ILE A 8 -20.61 -26.53 -13.71
C ILE A 8 -19.36 -26.83 -12.85
N PRO A 9 -18.58 -27.90 -13.10
CA PRO A 9 -17.40 -28.19 -12.30
C PRO A 9 -16.31 -27.12 -12.46
N ILE A 10 -16.16 -26.51 -13.64
CA ILE A 10 -15.22 -25.40 -13.83
C ILE A 10 -15.62 -24.19 -12.98
N ALA A 11 -16.90 -23.79 -13.02
CA ALA A 11 -17.39 -22.66 -12.24
C ALA A 11 -17.27 -22.91 -10.73
N LEU A 12 -17.61 -24.11 -10.26
CA LEU A 12 -17.42 -24.51 -8.87
C LEU A 12 -15.93 -24.50 -8.48
N GLY A 13 -15.06 -25.02 -9.34
CA GLY A 13 -13.62 -25.01 -9.14
C GLY A 13 -13.05 -23.59 -9.03
N LEU A 14 -13.46 -22.69 -9.92
CA LEU A 14 -13.06 -21.28 -9.89
C LEU A 14 -13.60 -20.57 -8.64
N GLY A 15 -14.84 -20.87 -8.23
CA GLY A 15 -15.43 -20.34 -7.00
C GLY A 15 -14.66 -20.80 -5.75
N LEU A 16 -14.33 -22.09 -5.66
CA LEU A 16 -13.53 -22.64 -4.56
C LEU A 16 -12.11 -22.09 -4.55
N LEU A 17 -11.48 -21.96 -5.72
CA LEU A 17 -10.15 -21.37 -5.85
C LEU A 17 -10.14 -19.93 -5.36
N GLY A 18 -11.12 -19.13 -5.77
CA GLY A 18 -11.29 -17.75 -5.33
C GLY A 18 -11.52 -17.65 -3.82
N LEU A 19 -12.38 -18.52 -3.26
CA LEU A 19 -12.64 -18.57 -1.82
C LEU A 19 -11.38 -18.96 -1.03
N PHE A 20 -10.64 -19.96 -1.49
CA PHE A 20 -9.40 -20.39 -0.85
C PHE A 20 -8.34 -19.29 -0.90
N ALA A 21 -8.15 -18.65 -2.06
CA ALA A 21 -7.24 -17.52 -2.22
C ALA A 21 -7.63 -16.35 -1.30
N PHE A 22 -8.92 -16.06 -1.17
CA PHE A 22 -9.43 -15.02 -0.27
C PHE A 22 -9.18 -15.36 1.20
N MET A 23 -9.46 -16.60 1.64
CA MET A 23 -9.16 -17.05 3.01
C MET A 23 -7.65 -17.02 3.32
N TRP A 24 -6.81 -17.44 2.37
CA TRP A 24 -5.36 -17.34 2.48
C TRP A 24 -4.91 -15.88 2.59
N SER A 25 -5.52 -15.01 1.80
CA SER A 25 -5.24 -13.57 1.77
C SER A 25 -5.53 -12.90 3.11
N LEU A 26 -6.67 -13.24 3.74
CA LEU A 26 -7.00 -12.79 5.10
C LEU A 26 -6.00 -13.31 6.15
N ARG A 27 -5.64 -14.60 6.07
CA ARG A 27 -4.66 -15.20 7.01
C ARG A 27 -3.24 -14.65 6.83
N ALA A 28 -2.90 -14.14 5.65
CA ALA A 28 -1.61 -13.52 5.38
C ALA A 28 -1.45 -12.12 6.02
N GLY A 29 -2.48 -11.58 6.67
CA GLY A 29 -2.39 -10.29 7.38
C GLY A 29 -2.26 -9.06 6.49
N GLN A 30 -2.38 -9.21 5.16
CA GLN A 30 -2.17 -8.11 4.20
C GLN A 30 -3.20 -6.97 4.32
N TYR A 31 -4.31 -7.20 5.02
CA TYR A 31 -5.34 -6.20 5.25
C TYR A 31 -5.11 -5.35 6.50
N GLU A 32 -4.10 -5.67 7.32
CA GLU A 32 -3.82 -4.96 8.58
C GLU A 32 -3.18 -3.58 8.37
N ASP A 33 -2.34 -3.40 7.34
CA ASP A 33 -1.70 -2.10 7.02
C ASP A 33 -2.52 -1.23 6.05
N LEU A 34 -3.73 -1.65 5.64
CA LEU A 34 -4.61 -0.82 4.81
C LEU A 34 -5.05 0.47 5.52
N GLU A 35 -5.15 0.44 6.85
CA GLU A 35 -5.49 1.61 7.64
C GLU A 35 -4.28 2.56 7.79
N GLY A 36 -3.08 2.02 7.99
CA GLY A 36 -1.82 2.78 8.10
C GLY A 36 -1.41 3.46 6.79
N ALA A 37 -1.65 2.81 5.64
CA ALA A 37 -1.38 3.38 4.33
C ALA A 37 -2.19 4.67 4.05
N LYS A 38 -3.43 4.76 4.55
CA LYS A 38 -4.26 5.97 4.44
C LYS A 38 -3.75 7.12 5.29
N TRP A 39 -3.14 6.84 6.43
CA TRP A 39 -2.55 7.90 7.27
C TRP A 39 -1.25 8.41 6.67
N ARG A 40 -0.39 7.53 6.12
CA ARG A 40 0.85 7.95 5.45
C ARG A 40 0.61 8.85 4.23
N ILE A 41 -0.48 8.66 3.48
CA ILE A 41 -0.73 9.49 2.28
C ILE A 41 -1.20 10.93 2.61
N LEU A 42 -1.64 11.17 3.84
CA LEU A 42 -1.96 12.52 4.35
C LEU A 42 -0.79 13.13 5.14
N ASP A 43 0.26 12.36 5.38
CA ASP A 43 1.40 12.81 6.17
C ASP A 43 2.38 13.57 5.27
N ASP A 44 2.56 14.86 5.56
CA ASP A 44 3.46 15.75 4.82
C ASP A 44 4.95 15.53 5.22
N ASP A 45 5.24 14.69 6.22
CA ASP A 45 6.59 14.41 6.71
C ASP A 45 7.49 13.68 5.69
N ASP A 46 6.91 13.01 4.69
CA ASP A 46 7.63 12.43 3.55
C ASP A 46 8.01 13.47 2.48
N LEU A 47 7.55 14.73 2.63
CA LEU A 47 7.97 15.82 1.75
C LEU A 47 9.40 16.24 2.11
N PRO A 48 10.29 16.41 1.11
CA PRO A 48 11.62 16.95 1.37
C PRO A 48 11.47 18.34 1.99
N GLY A 49 11.80 18.43 3.29
CA GLY A 49 11.74 19.67 4.04
C GLY A 49 12.57 20.77 3.36
N PRO A 50 12.23 22.05 3.59
CA PRO A 50 12.94 23.16 2.99
C PRO A 50 14.44 23.06 3.28
N PRO A 51 15.32 23.37 2.31
CA PRO A 51 16.76 23.30 2.49
C PRO A 51 17.17 24.04 3.77
N ARG A 52 17.82 23.33 4.70
CA ARG A 52 18.36 23.99 5.90
C ARG A 52 19.31 25.11 5.45
N PRO A 53 19.18 26.34 5.98
CA PRO A 53 20.08 27.44 5.65
C PRO A 53 21.50 26.99 5.95
N LYS A 54 22.44 27.22 5.02
CA LYS A 54 23.84 26.89 5.32
C LYS A 54 24.31 27.82 6.44
N PRO A 55 25.13 27.33 7.38
CA PRO A 55 25.67 28.15 8.47
C PRO A 55 26.37 29.43 7.99
N ASP A 56 26.82 29.45 6.73
CA ASP A 56 27.47 30.60 6.10
C ASP A 56 26.50 31.71 5.65
N ASP A 57 25.19 31.45 5.61
CA ASP A 57 24.16 32.40 5.20
C ASP A 57 23.54 33.17 6.39
N ALA A 58 23.84 32.77 7.64
CA ALA A 58 23.10 33.19 8.84
C ALA A 58 23.56 34.51 9.48
N ALA A 59 24.70 35.09 9.10
CA ALA A 59 25.05 36.45 9.54
C ALA A 59 26.18 37.02 8.68
N PRO A 60 26.15 38.33 8.37
CA PRO A 60 27.35 39.03 7.96
C PRO A 60 28.39 38.85 9.06
N ARG A 61 29.53 38.22 8.73
CA ARG A 61 30.71 38.26 9.59
C ARG A 61 31.14 39.72 9.64
N ASP A 62 30.66 40.47 10.63
CA ASP A 62 31.16 41.81 10.91
C ASP A 62 32.56 41.67 11.50
N PRO A 63 33.63 42.11 10.80
CA PRO A 63 34.99 41.95 11.25
C PRO A 63 35.56 43.27 11.81
N ARG A 64 34.77 44.11 12.50
CA ARG A 64 35.27 45.40 13.02
C ARG A 64 35.05 45.62 14.51
#